data_AF-A0A937ZPM9-F1
#
_entry.id   AF-A0A937ZPM9-F1
#
_cell.length_a   1.000
_cell.length_b   1.000
_cell.length_c   1.000
_cell.angle_alpha   90.00
_cell.angle_beta   90.00
_cell.angle_gamma   90.00
#
_symmetry.space_group_name_H-M   'P 1'
#
loop_
_entity.id
_entity.type
_entity.pdbx_description
1 polymer ?
#
loop_
_entity_poly.entity_id
_entity_poly.type
_entity_poly.pdbx_seq_one_letter_code
_entity_poly.pdbx_strand_id
1 'polypeptide(L)'
;MRKRSTRLPKKASGDENMRSPTRDTSQSEILTNAEVFKTSRYTSPAMRHERFVAEYLIDLNKTAAYKRAGYRARGHSAEVNASRLSLRPQVRALIRHRQRESLIRAGWIDA
;
A
#
# COMPACT_ATOMS: atom_id res chain seq x y z
N MET A 1 -23.46 -53.33 -22.96
CA MET A 1 -21.99 -53.44 -22.76
C MET A 1 -21.54 -52.28 -21.87
N ARG A 2 -20.92 -52.58 -20.70
CA ARG A 2 -20.04 -51.79 -19.79
C ARG A 2 -20.37 -50.30 -19.54
N LYS A 3 -20.92 -49.85 -18.40
CA LYS A 3 -20.50 -49.79 -16.96
C LYS A 3 -20.18 -48.33 -16.54
N ARG A 4 -20.94 -47.85 -15.53
CA ARG A 4 -20.80 -46.78 -14.50
C ARG A 4 -19.54 -45.89 -14.45
N SER A 5 -19.74 -44.76 -13.73
CA SER A 5 -18.79 -44.17 -12.75
C SER A 5 -17.93 -43.02 -13.32
N THR A 6 -17.65 -41.88 -12.67
CA THR A 6 -17.99 -41.24 -11.39
C THR A 6 -17.43 -39.81 -11.46
N ARG A 7 -18.01 -38.89 -10.69
CA ARG A 7 -17.43 -37.57 -10.38
C ARG A 7 -16.05 -37.75 -9.73
N LEU A 8 -15.02 -37.04 -10.21
CA LEU A 8 -13.69 -36.96 -9.60
C LEU A 8 -13.31 -35.50 -9.25
N PRO A 9 -12.41 -35.30 -8.26
CA PRO A 9 -12.60 -34.29 -7.20
C PRO A 9 -11.72 -33.02 -7.34
N LYS A 10 -12.07 -31.99 -6.56
CA LYS A 10 -11.17 -30.88 -6.20
C LYS A 10 -9.89 -31.46 -5.55
N LYS A 11 -8.72 -31.18 -6.12
CA LYS A 11 -7.43 -31.32 -5.43
C LYS A 11 -6.99 -29.97 -4.86
N ALA A 12 -6.80 -29.95 -3.56
CA ALA A 12 -6.02 -28.97 -2.83
C ALA A 12 -4.53 -29.36 -2.85
N SER A 13 -3.71 -28.40 -2.41
CA SER A 13 -2.38 -28.51 -1.79
C SER A 13 -1.16 -28.94 -2.63
N GLY A 14 -0.16 -28.05 -2.63
CA GLY A 14 1.22 -28.41 -2.31
C GLY A 14 2.18 -28.47 -3.48
N ASP A 15 2.80 -27.32 -3.81
CA ASP A 15 4.12 -27.32 -4.44
C ASP A 15 5.09 -26.62 -3.49
N GLU A 16 5.67 -27.45 -2.62
CA GLU A 16 6.96 -27.18 -2.00
C GLU A 16 8.01 -27.25 -3.12
N ASN A 17 8.83 -26.21 -3.28
CA ASN A 17 10.13 -26.41 -3.90
C ASN A 17 11.22 -25.59 -3.18
N MET A 18 12.09 -26.34 -2.51
CA MET A 18 13.25 -25.92 -1.74
C MET A 18 14.48 -25.84 -2.65
N ARG A 19 15.21 -24.72 -2.66
CA ARG A 19 16.68 -24.69 -2.81
C ARG A 19 17.22 -23.28 -2.50
N SER A 20 17.90 -23.12 -1.38
CA SER A 20 18.70 -21.92 -1.08
C SER A 20 19.94 -21.86 -1.98
N PRO A 21 20.51 -20.68 -2.23
CA PRO A 21 21.95 -20.54 -2.35
C PRO A 21 22.48 -19.59 -1.28
N THR A 22 23.33 -20.13 -0.43
CA THR A 22 24.28 -19.40 0.41
C THR A 22 25.05 -18.36 -0.42
N ARG A 23 25.02 -17.09 0.00
CA ARG A 23 26.07 -16.13 -0.30
C ARG A 23 26.52 -15.50 1.01
N ASP A 24 27.56 -16.10 1.56
CA ASP A 24 28.50 -15.42 2.44
C ASP A 24 29.22 -14.35 1.61
N THR A 25 28.96 -13.08 1.86
CA THR A 25 29.84 -11.95 1.46
C THR A 25 29.50 -10.78 2.37
N SER A 26 30.33 -10.61 3.39
CA SER A 26 30.46 -9.40 4.18
C SER A 26 31.05 -8.28 3.31
N GLN A 27 30.24 -7.48 2.59
CA GLN A 27 30.59 -6.11 2.21
C GLN A 27 29.31 -5.27 2.10
N SER A 28 29.20 -4.29 2.98
CA SER A 28 28.19 -3.24 2.94
C SER A 28 28.41 -2.36 1.71
N GLU A 29 27.68 -2.63 0.63
CA GLU A 29 27.60 -1.70 -0.51
C GLU A 29 26.84 -0.45 -0.06
N ILE A 30 27.54 0.68 0.08
CA ILE A 30 26.89 1.99 0.23
C ILE A 30 26.21 2.31 -1.09
N LEU A 31 24.93 1.94 -1.19
CA LEU A 31 24.11 2.23 -2.36
C LEU A 31 23.99 3.74 -2.56
N THR A 32 24.19 4.18 -3.79
CA THR A 32 24.02 5.59 -4.15
C THR A 32 22.58 6.04 -3.90
N ASN A 33 22.38 7.30 -3.52
CA ASN A 33 21.04 7.84 -3.21
C ASN A 33 20.01 7.52 -4.31
N ALA A 34 20.40 7.56 -5.58
CA ALA A 34 19.53 7.28 -6.72
C ALA A 34 19.06 5.81 -6.82
N GLU A 35 19.84 4.85 -6.33
CA GLU A 35 19.48 3.43 -6.34
C GLU A 35 18.60 3.04 -5.15
N VAL A 36 18.79 3.65 -3.98
CA VAL A 36 17.90 3.52 -2.82
C VAL A 36 16.45 3.90 -3.18
N PHE A 37 16.26 4.93 -4.01
CA PHE A 37 14.92 5.32 -4.48
C PHE A 37 14.29 4.32 -5.46
N LYS A 38 15.09 3.54 -6.22
CA LYS A 38 14.60 2.52 -7.17
C LYS A 38 14.39 1.16 -6.52
N THR A 39 15.22 0.76 -5.55
CA THR A 39 15.15 -0.53 -4.85
C THR A 39 14.18 -0.55 -3.67
N SER A 40 13.41 0.53 -3.44
CA SER A 40 12.31 0.52 -2.49
C SER A 40 11.11 -0.30 -3.00
N ARG A 41 11.30 -1.62 -3.12
CA ARG A 41 10.22 -2.61 -2.99
C ARG A 41 9.55 -2.52 -1.61
N TYR A 42 10.06 -1.67 -0.72
CA TYR A 42 9.58 -1.39 0.64
C TYR A 42 8.78 -0.10 0.77
N THR A 43 8.51 0.67 -0.30
CA THR A 43 7.47 1.71 -0.25
C THR A 43 6.11 1.02 -0.26
N SER A 44 5.76 0.50 0.92
CA SER A 44 4.51 -0.16 1.19
C SER A 44 3.34 0.74 0.76
N PRO A 45 2.28 0.17 0.16
CA PRO A 45 1.05 0.91 -0.09
C PRO A 45 0.54 1.67 1.15
N ALA A 46 0.80 1.16 2.36
CA ALA A 46 0.46 1.82 3.62
C ALA A 46 1.14 3.19 3.76
N MET A 47 2.45 3.27 3.53
CA MET A 47 3.22 4.51 3.64
C MET A 47 2.76 5.58 2.63
N ARG A 48 2.34 5.16 1.43
CA ARG A 48 1.78 6.09 0.43
C ARG A 48 0.40 6.61 0.82
N HIS A 49 -0.46 5.76 1.40
CA HIS A 49 -1.75 6.20 1.93
C HIS A 49 -1.59 7.19 3.08
N GLU A 50 -0.64 6.96 4.00
CA GLU A 50 -0.33 7.89 5.09
C GLU A 50 0.10 9.26 4.58
N ARG A 51 1.03 9.31 3.63
CA ARG A 51 1.44 10.57 3.00
C ARG A 51 0.25 11.27 2.33
N PHE A 52 -0.58 10.52 1.60
CA PHE A 52 -1.80 11.08 1.02
C PHE A 52 -2.73 11.69 2.07
N VAL A 53 -2.98 10.99 3.18
CA VAL A 53 -3.88 11.47 4.24
C VAL A 53 -3.29 12.68 4.96
N ALA A 54 -1.98 12.67 5.26
CA ALA A 54 -1.30 13.80 5.89
C ALA A 54 -1.42 15.06 5.02
N GLU A 55 -1.15 14.93 3.72
CA GLU A 55 -1.25 16.04 2.76
C GLU A 55 -2.70 16.50 2.57
N TYR A 56 -3.66 15.57 2.51
CA TYR A 56 -5.08 15.88 2.34
C TYR A 56 -5.65 16.63 3.54
N LEU A 57 -5.23 16.32 4.76
CA LEU A 57 -5.73 17.00 5.95
C LEU A 57 -5.17 18.42 6.13
N ILE A 58 -4.17 18.82 5.34
CA ILE A 58 -3.64 20.20 5.34
C ILE A 58 -4.56 21.12 4.52
N ASP A 59 -4.92 20.72 3.30
CA ASP A 59 -5.59 21.60 2.32
C ASP A 59 -6.97 21.11 1.85
N LEU A 60 -7.40 19.93 2.31
CA LEU A 60 -8.64 19.24 1.88
C LEU A 60 -8.74 19.05 0.36
N ASN A 61 -7.59 19.03 -0.34
CA ASN A 61 -7.54 18.87 -1.79
C ASN A 61 -7.00 17.49 -2.18
N LYS A 62 -7.92 16.58 -2.53
CA LYS A 62 -7.57 15.20 -2.89
C LYS A 62 -6.60 15.11 -4.07
N THR A 63 -6.83 15.92 -5.10
CA THR A 63 -6.02 15.88 -6.33
C THR A 63 -4.61 16.39 -6.08
N ALA A 64 -4.45 17.44 -5.28
CA ALA A 64 -3.15 17.97 -4.89
C ALA A 64 -2.40 16.99 -3.97
N ALA A 65 -3.08 16.46 -2.94
CA ALA A 65 -2.51 15.46 -2.03
C ALA A 65 -2.06 14.19 -2.77
N TYR A 66 -2.83 13.73 -3.76
CA TYR A 66 -2.46 12.57 -4.59
C TYR A 66 -1.15 12.81 -5.37
N LYS A 67 -0.95 14.02 -5.88
CA LYS A 67 0.30 14.40 -6.56
C LYS A 67 1.47 14.49 -5.59
N ARG A 68 1.28 15.13 -4.43
CA ARG A 68 2.33 15.29 -3.40
C ARG A 68 2.74 13.97 -2.75
N ALA A 69 1.80 13.03 -2.61
CA ALA A 69 2.08 11.67 -2.15
C ALA A 69 2.87 10.81 -3.16
N GLY A 70 3.16 11.35 -4.36
CA GLY A 70 4.03 10.70 -5.34
C GLY A 70 3.32 9.64 -6.20
N TYR A 71 2.00 9.70 -6.31
CA TYR A 71 1.28 8.81 -7.24
C TYR A 71 1.50 9.24 -8.70
N ARG A 72 1.46 8.26 -9.61
CA ARG A 72 1.88 8.44 -11.02
C ARG A 72 0.85 9.16 -11.91
N ALA A 73 -0.44 9.12 -11.58
CA ALA A 73 -1.49 9.66 -12.45
C ALA A 73 -1.46 11.20 -12.50
N ARG A 74 -1.79 11.77 -13.67
CA ARG A 74 -1.80 13.22 -13.92
C ARG A 74 -3.13 13.66 -14.53
N GLY A 75 -3.38 14.97 -14.55
CA GLY A 75 -4.59 15.57 -15.13
C GLY A 75 -5.88 15.02 -14.51
N HIS A 76 -6.91 14.83 -15.34
CA HIS A 76 -8.20 14.28 -14.93
C HIS A 76 -8.09 12.87 -14.32
N SER A 77 -7.15 12.05 -14.80
CA SER A 77 -6.92 10.72 -14.21
C SER A 77 -6.44 10.80 -12.77
N ALA A 78 -5.68 11.84 -12.38
CA ALA A 78 -5.26 12.02 -10.99
C ALA A 78 -6.46 12.25 -10.06
N GLU A 79 -7.40 13.08 -10.51
CA GLU A 79 -8.62 13.41 -9.77
C GLU A 79 -9.51 12.18 -9.57
N VAL A 80 -9.81 11.45 -10.65
CA VAL A 80 -10.62 10.23 -10.58
C VAL A 80 -9.96 9.18 -9.68
N ASN A 81 -8.64 8.99 -9.80
CA ASN A 81 -7.92 8.04 -8.95
C ASN A 81 -7.85 8.49 -7.50
N ALA A 82 -7.68 9.79 -7.21
CA ALA A 82 -7.71 10.32 -5.86
C ALA A 82 -9.09 10.13 -5.20
N SER A 83 -10.17 10.37 -5.95
CA SER A 83 -11.53 10.11 -5.49
C SER A 83 -11.74 8.64 -5.15
N ARG A 84 -11.35 7.72 -6.04
CA ARG A 84 -11.39 6.26 -5.79
C ARG A 84 -10.53 5.85 -4.61
N LEU A 85 -9.32 6.43 -4.47
CA LEU A 85 -8.41 6.16 -3.37
C LEU A 85 -9.04 6.53 -2.03
N SER A 86 -9.67 7.71 -1.95
CA SER A 86 -10.34 8.20 -0.74
C SER A 86 -11.54 7.35 -0.30
N LEU A 87 -12.15 6.58 -1.21
CA LEU A 87 -13.26 5.69 -0.90
C LEU A 87 -12.82 4.34 -0.33
N ARG A 88 -11.54 3.97 -0.50
CA ARG A 88 -11.03 2.69 -0.01
C ARG A 88 -11.19 2.61 1.52
N PRO A 89 -11.66 1.48 2.07
CA PRO A 89 -11.89 1.33 3.51
C PRO A 89 -10.65 1.65 4.36
N GLN A 90 -9.47 1.22 3.90
CA GLN A 90 -8.19 1.46 4.56
C GLN A 90 -7.87 2.96 4.66
N VAL A 91 -8.03 3.70 3.56
CA VAL A 91 -7.77 5.15 3.52
C VAL A 91 -8.80 5.90 4.35
N ARG A 92 -10.09 5.53 4.28
CA ARG A 92 -11.14 6.09 5.14
C ARG A 92 -10.87 5.88 6.62
N ALA A 93 -10.43 4.69 7.01
CA ALA A 93 -10.06 4.40 8.39
C ALA A 93 -8.89 5.28 8.84
N LEU A 94 -7.88 5.43 7.99
CA LEU A 94 -6.70 6.25 8.28
C LEU A 94 -7.04 7.74 8.41
N ILE A 95 -7.92 8.28 7.55
CA ILE A 95 -8.43 9.66 7.66
C ILE A 95 -9.10 9.86 9.02
N ARG A 96 -10.02 8.96 9.41
CA ARG A 96 -10.72 9.05 10.69
C ARG A 96 -9.78 8.97 11.87
N HIS A 97 -8.83 8.02 11.84
CA HIS A 97 -7.80 7.90 12.86
C HIS A 97 -7.04 9.21 13.03
N ARG A 98 -6.53 9.75 11.90
CA ARG A 98 -5.70 10.94 11.92
C ARG A 98 -6.46 12.21 12.34
N GLN A 99 -7.74 12.32 12.00
CA GLN A 99 -8.63 13.37 12.50
C GLN A 99 -8.87 13.24 14.00
N ARG A 100 -9.14 12.03 14.50
CA ARG A 100 -9.30 11.77 15.93
C ARG A 100 -8.05 12.14 16.72
N GLU A 101 -6.87 11.76 16.25
CA GLU A 101 -5.59 12.14 16.86
C GLU A 101 -5.41 13.66 16.90
N SER A 102 -5.78 14.37 15.83
CA SER A 102 -5.71 15.84 15.81
C SER A 102 -6.66 16.47 16.83
N LEU A 103 -7.85 15.89 17.05
CA LEU A 103 -8.82 16.36 18.04
C LEU A 103 -8.32 16.11 19.48
N ILE A 104 -7.76 14.92 19.74
CA ILE A 104 -7.14 14.58 21.03
C ILE A 104 -5.98 15.55 21.32
N ARG A 105 -5.08 15.76 20.35
CA ARG A 105 -3.95 16.69 20.50
C ARG A 105 -4.41 18.11 20.78
N ALA A 106 -5.50 18.53 20.15
CA ALA A 106 -6.05 19.86 20.34
C ALA A 106 -6.89 19.97 21.64
N GLY A 107 -7.03 18.89 22.42
CA GLY A 107 -7.75 18.89 23.70
C GLY A 107 -9.27 18.94 23.57
N TRP A 108 -9.83 18.62 22.40
CA TRP A 108 -11.27 18.62 22.17
C TRP A 108 -11.94 17.31 22.61
N ILE A 109 -11.15 16.24 22.73
CA ILE A 109 -11.60 14.89 23.06
C ILE A 109 -10.55 14.25 23.97
N ASP A 110 -10.98 13.57 25.03
CA ASP A 110 -10.09 12.79 25.89
C ASP A 110 -9.61 11.50 25.20
N ALA A 111 -8.35 11.13 25.45
CA ALA A 111 -7.64 10.04 24.77
C ALA A 111 -8.13 8.64 25.18
#